data_AF-A0A3S9PHM4-F1
#
_entry.id   AF-A0A3S9PHM4-F1
#
_cell.length_a   1.000
_cell.length_b   1.000
_cell.length_c   1.000
_cell.angle_alpha   90.00
_cell.angle_beta   90.00
_cell.angle_gamma   90.00
#
_symmetry.space_group_name_H-M   'P 1'
#
loop_
_entity.id
_entity.type
_entity.pdbx_description
1 polymer ?
#
loop_
_entity_poly.entity_id
_entity_poly.type
_entity_poly.pdbx_seq_one_letter_code
_entity_poly.pdbx_strand_id
1 'polypeptide(L)'
;MERINASDFLGKPQNYIAELDLTTEEIEARWGPHEITMDDLGPWFTFAFSLRSGILAALVREVENAPNPGYILTAIGVKDLSDILEEFLTESGIESNRVTRRGFE
;
A
#
# COMPACT_ATOMS: atom_id res chain seq x y z
N MET A 1 12.41 -1.32 3.66
CA MET A 1 11.12 -2.02 3.77
C MET A 1 11.35 -3.50 3.55
N GLU A 2 10.54 -4.32 4.20
CA GLU A 2 10.49 -5.77 4.03
C GLU A 2 9.07 -6.17 3.62
N ARG A 3 8.94 -7.10 2.67
CA ARG A 3 7.64 -7.72 2.33
C ARG A 3 7.29 -8.72 3.45
N ILE A 4 6.10 -8.58 4.02
CA ILE A 4 5.56 -9.48 5.05
C ILE A 4 4.34 -10.23 4.50
N ASN A 5 3.78 -11.23 5.18
CA ASN A 5 2.52 -11.81 4.70
C ASN A 5 1.37 -10.82 4.91
N ALA A 6 0.35 -10.86 4.06
CA ALA A 6 -0.83 -10.03 4.24
C ALA A 6 -1.58 -10.36 5.53
N SER A 7 -1.49 -11.61 6.02
CA SER A 7 -2.01 -12.00 7.34
C SER A 7 -1.32 -11.30 8.52
N ASP A 8 -0.12 -10.75 8.30
CA ASP A 8 0.65 -10.02 9.32
C ASP A 8 0.35 -8.51 9.29
N PHE A 9 -0.37 -8.02 8.26
CA PHE A 9 -0.86 -6.64 8.16
C PHE A 9 -2.11 -6.45 9.03
N LEU A 10 -1.92 -6.44 10.34
CA LEU A 10 -3.00 -6.35 11.32
C LEU A 10 -2.81 -5.14 12.23
N GLY A 11 -3.90 -4.41 12.47
CA GLY A 11 -3.96 -3.37 13.49
C GLY A 11 -4.95 -2.27 13.14
N LYS A 12 -5.05 -1.26 14.01
CA LYS A 12 -5.93 -0.10 13.85
C LYS A 12 -5.30 1.16 14.44
N PRO A 13 -5.65 2.37 13.95
CA PRO A 13 -6.46 2.60 12.76
C PRO A 13 -5.70 2.26 11.48
N GLN A 14 -6.45 1.92 10.43
CA GLN A 14 -5.92 1.75 9.08
C GLN A 14 -6.22 3.03 8.31
N ASN A 15 -5.17 3.76 7.92
CA ASN A 15 -5.29 5.07 7.31
C ASN A 15 -5.02 4.99 5.80
N TYR A 16 -5.87 5.65 5.03
CA TYR A 16 -5.62 5.94 3.62
C TYR A 16 -4.49 6.98 3.50
N ILE A 17 -3.39 6.59 2.87
CA ILE A 17 -2.20 7.45 2.72
C ILE A 17 -2.19 8.11 1.35
N ALA A 18 -2.33 7.33 0.28
CA ALA A 18 -2.26 7.81 -1.09
C ALA A 18 -2.86 6.82 -2.09
N GLU A 19 -3.19 7.30 -3.28
CA GLU A 19 -3.30 6.47 -4.49
C GLU A 19 -2.02 6.62 -5.31
N LEU A 20 -1.51 5.50 -5.81
CA LEU A 20 -0.35 5.46 -6.70
C LEU A 20 -0.75 4.85 -8.03
N ASP A 21 -0.32 5.49 -9.11
CA ASP A 21 -0.38 4.96 -10.48
C ASP A 21 0.65 3.83 -10.60
N LEU A 22 0.23 2.58 -10.43
CA LEU A 22 1.04 1.36 -10.46
C LEU A 22 0.23 0.22 -11.06
N THR A 23 0.82 -0.56 -11.95
CA THR A 23 0.19 -1.80 -12.43
C THR A 23 0.54 -2.99 -11.53
N THR A 24 -0.30 -4.04 -11.58
CA THR A 24 -0.03 -5.28 -10.86
C THR A 24 1.27 -5.92 -11.36
N GLU A 25 1.53 -5.90 -12.67
CA GLU A 25 2.73 -6.46 -13.27
C GLU A 25 4.01 -5.76 -12.75
N GLU A 26 3.98 -4.44 -12.61
CA GLU A 26 5.10 -3.67 -12.05
C GLU A 26 5.41 -4.07 -10.60
N ILE A 27 4.37 -4.19 -9.76
CA ILE A 27 4.52 -4.54 -8.34
C ILE A 27 4.95 -6.00 -8.20
N GLU A 28 4.37 -6.91 -8.99
CA GLU A 28 4.71 -8.34 -8.93
C GLU A 28 6.13 -8.65 -9.41
N ALA A 29 6.57 -7.98 -10.48
CA ALA A 29 7.95 -8.09 -10.95
C ALA A 29 8.98 -7.71 -9.87
N ARG A 30 8.56 -6.86 -8.92
CA ARG A 30 9.42 -6.34 -7.86
C ARG A 30 9.34 -7.11 -6.55
N TRP A 31 8.13 -7.48 -6.11
CA TRP A 31 7.90 -8.03 -4.77
C TRP A 31 7.26 -9.43 -4.77
N GLY A 32 7.19 -10.08 -5.93
CA GLY A 32 6.56 -11.37 -6.09
C GLY A 32 5.03 -11.26 -6.18
N PRO A 33 4.30 -12.39 -6.20
CA PRO A 33 2.86 -12.39 -6.45
C PRO A 33 2.08 -11.61 -5.37
N HIS A 34 0.96 -11.03 -5.77
CA HIS A 34 -0.01 -10.49 -4.82
C HIS A 34 -0.61 -11.59 -3.93
N GLU A 35 -1.03 -11.21 -2.73
CA GLU A 35 -1.94 -12.01 -1.92
C GLU A 35 -3.38 -11.50 -2.13
N ILE A 36 -4.36 -12.37 -1.95
CA ILE A 36 -5.79 -11.98 -1.95
C ILE A 36 -6.24 -11.88 -0.50
N THR A 37 -6.61 -10.67 -0.07
CA THR A 37 -7.29 -10.43 1.21
C THR A 37 -8.77 -10.15 0.99
N MET A 38 -9.57 -10.28 2.04
CA MET A 38 -11.02 -10.08 1.99
C MET A 38 -11.46 -9.14 3.11
N ASP A 39 -12.27 -8.15 2.77
CA ASP A 39 -13.01 -7.34 3.73
C ASP A 39 -14.51 -7.30 3.37
N ASP A 40 -15.28 -6.44 4.03
CA ASP A 40 -16.73 -6.29 3.78
C ASP A 40 -17.06 -5.70 2.39
N LEU A 41 -16.06 -5.18 1.67
CA LEU A 41 -16.21 -4.58 0.33
C LEU A 41 -15.86 -5.56 -0.79
N GLY A 42 -15.05 -6.58 -0.51
CA GLY A 42 -14.73 -7.65 -1.47
C GLY A 42 -13.28 -8.13 -1.40
N PRO A 43 -12.82 -8.83 -2.45
CA PRO A 43 -11.45 -9.28 -2.55
C PRO A 43 -10.49 -8.16 -2.98
N TRP A 44 -9.28 -8.16 -2.41
CA TRP A 44 -8.24 -7.17 -2.69
C TRP A 44 -6.91 -7.83 -3.02
N PHE A 45 -6.27 -7.41 -4.11
CA PHE A 45 -4.85 -7.64 -4.31
C PHE A 45 -4.08 -6.85 -3.27
N THR A 46 -3.24 -7.55 -2.50
CA THR A 46 -2.56 -6.99 -1.34
C THR A 46 -1.07 -7.27 -1.38
N PHE A 47 -0.29 -6.21 -1.17
CA PHE A 47 1.13 -6.28 -0.88
C PHE A 47 1.40 -5.56 0.43
N ALA A 48 1.63 -6.33 1.49
CA ALA A 48 1.94 -5.84 2.82
C ALA A 48 3.45 -5.74 3.07
N PHE A 49 3.82 -4.70 3.81
CA PHE A 49 5.20 -4.34 4.10
C PHE A 49 5.38 -3.89 5.55
N SER A 50 6.57 -4.15 6.08
CA SER A 50 7.10 -3.48 7.27
C SER A 50 8.13 -2.44 6.82
N LEU A 51 7.88 -1.17 7.14
CA LEU A 51 8.82 -0.07 6.90
C LEU A 51 9.95 -0.09 7.94
N ARG A 52 11.09 0.57 7.70
CA ARG A 52 12.21 0.55 8.66
C ARG A 52 11.84 1.16 10.00
N SER A 53 10.88 2.08 10.03
CA SER A 53 10.33 2.65 11.26
C SER A 53 9.41 1.70 12.04
N GLY A 54 9.18 0.48 11.55
CA GLY A 54 8.29 -0.53 12.12
C GLY A 54 6.81 -0.32 11.78
N ILE A 55 6.49 0.66 10.94
CA ILE A 55 5.13 0.89 10.46
C ILE A 55 4.74 -0.23 9.49
N LEU A 56 3.53 -0.75 9.68
CA LEU A 56 2.95 -1.67 8.71
C LEU A 56 2.22 -0.86 7.64
N ALA A 57 2.55 -1.11 6.39
CA ALA A 57 1.93 -0.49 5.22
C ALA A 57 1.48 -1.57 4.23
N ALA A 58 0.48 -1.27 3.42
CA ALA A 58 0.09 -2.15 2.33
C ALA A 58 -0.31 -1.36 1.09
N LEU A 59 0.04 -1.91 -0.09
CA LEU A 59 -0.59 -1.55 -1.35
C LEU A 59 -1.79 -2.47 -1.56
N VAL A 60 -2.98 -1.89 -1.70
CA VAL A 60 -4.22 -2.63 -1.93
C VAL A 60 -4.94 -2.15 -3.19
N ARG A 61 -5.51 -3.08 -3.94
CA ARG A 61 -6.31 -2.81 -5.13
C ARG A 61 -7.48 -3.78 -5.18
N GLU A 62 -8.70 -3.25 -5.28
CA GLU A 62 -9.91 -4.06 -5.42
C GLU A 62 -9.86 -4.84 -6.74
N VAL A 63 -10.29 -6.10 -6.74
CA VAL A 63 -10.13 -7.01 -7.88
C VAL A 63 -11.08 -6.66 -9.03
N GLU A 64 -12.32 -6.29 -8.72
CA GLU A 64 -13.40 -6.14 -9.71
C GLU A 64 -13.56 -4.71 -10.26
N ASN A 65 -13.27 -3.69 -9.46
CA ASN A 65 -13.56 -2.27 -9.71
C ASN A 65 -12.36 -1.37 -9.36
N ALA A 66 -11.15 -1.80 -9.72
CA ALA A 66 -9.95 -1.04 -9.43
C ALA A 66 -9.97 0.38 -10.03
N PRO A 67 -9.55 1.42 -9.28
CA PRO A 67 -9.20 2.70 -9.88
C PRO A 67 -8.01 2.47 -10.82
N ASN A 68 -8.22 2.67 -12.12
CA ASN A 68 -7.17 2.38 -13.11
C ASN A 68 -6.19 3.56 -13.25
N PRO A 69 -4.87 3.30 -13.31
CA PRO A 69 -4.14 2.06 -13.02
C PRO A 69 -3.46 2.20 -11.66
N GLY A 70 -4.12 1.88 -10.55
CA GLY A 70 -3.49 2.19 -9.27
C GLY A 70 -3.77 1.28 -8.10
N TYR A 71 -2.95 1.54 -7.09
CA TYR A 71 -3.01 0.93 -5.77
C TYR A 71 -3.20 2.01 -4.73
N ILE A 72 -3.99 1.68 -3.71
CA ILE A 72 -4.12 2.47 -2.51
C ILE A 72 -2.99 2.08 -1.57
N LEU A 73 -2.16 3.04 -1.17
CA LEU A 73 -1.27 2.89 -0.02
C LEU A 73 -2.07 3.15 1.25
N THR A 74 -2.07 2.16 2.13
CA THR A 74 -2.66 2.22 3.45
C THR A 74 -1.62 1.89 4.51
N ALA A 75 -1.76 2.43 5.73
CA ALA A 75 -0.85 2.12 6.83
C ALA A 75 -1.57 1.99 8.18
N ILE A 76 -1.01 1.16 9.06
CA ILE A 76 -1.49 0.98 10.44
C ILE A 76 -0.80 1.95 11.38
N GLY A 77 -1.57 2.65 12.21
CA GLY A 77 -1.05 3.45 13.32
C GLY A 77 -1.53 4.90 13.32
N VAL A 78 -0.91 5.76 14.13
CA VAL A 78 -1.32 7.16 14.34
C VAL A 78 -0.21 8.17 14.02
N LYS A 79 0.79 7.74 13.24
CA LYS A 79 1.87 8.61 12.81
C LYS A 79 1.39 9.58 11.73
N ASP A 80 2.20 10.62 11.50
CA ASP A 80 1.96 11.57 10.43
C ASP A 80 1.91 10.86 9.07
N LEU A 81 0.82 11.10 8.32
CA LEU A 81 0.57 10.40 7.07
C LEU A 81 1.53 10.83 5.96
N SER A 82 2.05 12.06 6.03
CA SER A 82 3.04 12.57 5.07
C SER A 82 4.41 11.92 5.27
N ASP A 83 4.84 11.76 6.53
CA ASP A 83 6.07 11.05 6.87
C ASP A 83 6.02 9.58 6.41
N ILE A 84 4.86 8.92 6.60
CA ILE A 84 4.66 7.54 6.14
C ILE A 84 4.79 7.44 4.63
N LEU A 85 4.19 8.38 3.89
CA LEU A 85 4.29 8.40 2.43
C LEU A 85 5.74 8.60 1.98
N GLU A 86 6.46 9.55 2.57
CA GLU A 86 7.85 9.82 2.22
C GLU A 86 8.77 8.62 2.53
N GLU A 87 8.59 7.99 3.69
CA GLU A 87 9.31 6.76 4.05
C GLU A 87 9.01 5.64 3.05
N PHE A 88 7.73 5.41 2.73
CA PHE A 88 7.34 4.39 1.77
C PHE A 88 7.96 4.65 0.38
N LEU A 89 7.86 5.86 -0.15
CA LEU A 89 8.42 6.21 -1.47
C LEU A 89 9.95 6.05 -1.49
N THR A 90 10.62 6.50 -0.43
CA THR A 90 12.08 6.37 -0.28
C THR A 90 12.51 4.91 -0.25
N GLU A 91 11.85 4.09 0.56
CA GLU A 91 12.21 2.68 0.74
C GLU A 91 11.80 1.81 -0.44
N SER A 92 10.66 2.13 -1.05
CA SER A 92 10.16 1.48 -2.26
C SER A 92 10.83 2.03 -3.51
N GLY A 93 11.60 3.10 -3.48
CA GLY A 93 12.15 3.73 -4.70
C GLY A 93 11.10 4.03 -5.78
N ILE A 94 9.81 4.13 -5.41
CA ILE A 94 8.76 4.60 -6.31
C ILE A 94 8.89 6.11 -6.38
N GLU A 95 8.88 6.65 -7.60
CA GLU A 95 8.98 8.09 -7.79
C GLU A 95 7.71 8.81 -7.30
N SER A 96 7.88 10.01 -6.74
CA SER A 96 6.77 10.80 -6.20
C SER A 96 5.77 11.26 -7.27
N ASN A 97 6.16 11.29 -8.55
CA ASN A 97 5.28 11.56 -9.69
C ASN A 97 4.23 10.45 -9.92
N ARG A 98 4.42 9.27 -9.33
CA ARG A 98 3.44 8.16 -9.38
C ARG A 98 2.32 8.35 -8.36
N VAL A 99 2.42 9.31 -7.43
CA VAL A 99 1.33 9.59 -6.48
C VAL A 99 0.24 10.42 -7.17
N THR A 100 -0.93 9.84 -7.36
CA THR A 100 -2.07 10.49 -8.05
C THR A 100 -2.99 11.23 -7.08
N ARG A 101 -3.05 10.79 -5.82
CA ARG A 101 -3.86 11.42 -4.77
C ARG A 101 -3.23 11.20 -3.40
N ARG A 102 -3.33 12.19 -2.52
CA ARG A 102 -2.92 12.10 -1.11
C ARG A 102 -4.14 12.04 -0.19
N GLY A 103 -4.00 11.33 0.93
CA GLY A 103 -5.05 11.18 1.94
C GLY A 103 -5.12 12.28 2.99
N PHE A 104 -4.31 13.32 2.89
CA PHE A 104 -4.05 14.28 3.97
C PHE A 104 -3.87 15.73 3.49
N GLU A 105 -4.58 16.13 2.43
CA GLU A 105 -4.58 17.52 1.95
C GLU A 105 -5.57 18.43 2.69
#